data_AF-A0A9E0DC35-F1
#
_entry.id   AF-A0A9E0DC35-F1
#
_cell.length_a   1.000
_cell.length_b   1.000
_cell.length_c   1.000
_cell.angle_alpha   90.00
_cell.angle_beta   90.00
_cell.angle_gamma   90.00
#
_symmetry.space_group_name_H-M   'P 1'
#
loop_
_entity.id
_entity.type
_entity.pdbx_description
1 polymer ?
#
loop_
_entity_poly.entity_id
_entity_poly.type
_entity_poly.pdbx_seq_one_letter_code
_entity_poly.pdbx_strand_id
1 'polypeptide(L)'
;MMPKGKIYALSIGHTRSQITPEAQAVLQSVDVVAGHPGFIQIAQPFLNGATEVIDDRVTMKSADTPEAAKQSRVAAVVAQALLGKSVAILSGGDTGIWGYAGFFFEAQQYHNGAFDVEAIPGVAGMVASAARIGAPLMNGFALIALGDEDLPFADVERRLKGAALGGFAIVLYKLILESAGSPAFYPPDRYPELHPPLVRTRERLERAYTILSEHIGPATPLAIITDVYDQSSNYSGRSPLLGSDTGQEEIILTTFDQFLNHSDHFRFMTTVIIGEEMTRVWRDKMYTAQWNHRWTYDDQMLHRVGQLDYLVNVGALFPQND
;
A
#
# COMPACT_ATOMS: atom_id res chain seq x y z
N MET A 1 -32.15 -12.91 22.77
CA MET A 1 -31.78 -12.38 21.44
C MET A 1 -30.28 -12.56 21.32
N MET A 2 -29.76 -13.17 20.24
CA MET A 2 -28.31 -13.26 20.06
C MET A 2 -27.73 -11.84 19.97
N PRO A 3 -26.54 -11.58 20.54
CA PRO A 3 -25.89 -10.29 20.38
C PRO A 3 -25.68 -10.00 18.89
N LYS A 4 -25.76 -8.73 18.53
CA LYS A 4 -25.50 -8.30 17.15
C LYS A 4 -24.00 -8.46 16.88
N GLY A 5 -23.65 -9.23 15.86
CA GLY A 5 -22.25 -9.44 15.49
C GLY A 5 -21.62 -8.20 14.87
N LYS A 6 -20.29 -8.21 14.78
CA LYS A 6 -19.51 -7.07 14.27
C LYS A 6 -18.28 -7.54 13.50
N ILE A 7 -18.02 -6.91 12.36
CA ILE A 7 -16.84 -7.16 11.54
C ILE A 7 -15.94 -5.92 11.61
N TYR A 8 -14.70 -6.13 12.04
CA TYR A 8 -13.63 -5.16 11.98
C TYR A 8 -12.77 -5.46 10.75
N ALA A 9 -12.89 -4.63 9.70
CA ALA A 9 -11.94 -4.63 8.61
C ALA A 9 -10.65 -4.00 9.13
N LEU A 10 -9.69 -4.83 9.53
CA LEU A 10 -8.60 -4.43 10.42
C LEU A 10 -7.26 -4.41 9.71
N SER A 11 -6.60 -3.26 9.75
CA SER A 11 -5.28 -3.06 9.19
C SER A 11 -4.16 -3.31 10.18
N ILE A 12 -3.10 -3.97 9.70
CA ILE A 12 -1.93 -4.30 10.52
C ILE A 12 -0.63 -3.61 10.05
N GLY A 13 -0.70 -2.78 9.01
CA GLY A 13 0.50 -2.21 8.38
C GLY A 13 1.38 -3.31 7.75
N HIS A 14 2.69 -3.16 7.84
CA HIS A 14 3.70 -4.05 7.25
C HIS A 14 4.46 -4.86 8.30
N THR A 15 4.55 -4.35 9.53
CA THR A 15 5.29 -4.98 10.63
C THR A 15 4.49 -4.89 11.93
N ARG A 16 4.90 -5.71 12.90
CA ARG A 16 4.28 -5.74 14.23
C ARG A 16 4.26 -4.36 14.92
N SER A 17 5.30 -3.55 14.73
CA SER A 17 5.41 -2.23 15.35
C SER A 17 4.50 -1.16 14.71
N GLN A 18 3.92 -1.46 13.54
CA GLN A 18 2.99 -0.56 12.85
C GLN A 18 1.53 -0.83 13.19
N ILE A 19 1.22 -1.91 13.91
CA ILE A 19 -0.14 -2.17 14.38
C ILE A 19 -0.53 -1.08 15.36
N THR A 20 -1.57 -0.31 15.02
CA THR A 20 -2.03 0.83 15.80
C THR A 20 -2.57 0.40 17.17
N PRO A 21 -2.53 1.25 18.21
CA PRO A 21 -3.13 0.92 19.49
C PRO A 21 -4.62 0.55 19.40
N GLU A 22 -5.36 1.18 18.49
CA GLU A 22 -6.76 0.85 18.20
C GLU A 22 -6.90 -0.58 17.65
N ALA A 23 -6.11 -0.95 16.64
CA ALA A 23 -6.09 -2.30 16.10
C ALA A 23 -5.70 -3.34 17.15
N GLN A 24 -4.73 -3.04 18.01
CA GLN A 24 -4.35 -3.93 19.13
C GLN A 24 -5.51 -4.15 20.10
N ALA A 25 -6.24 -3.09 20.46
CA ALA A 25 -7.40 -3.20 21.36
C ALA A 25 -8.51 -4.07 20.73
N VAL A 26 -8.75 -3.92 19.42
CA VAL A 26 -9.71 -4.77 18.71
C VAL A 26 -9.25 -6.23 18.72
N LEU A 27 -8.00 -6.51 18.37
CA LEU A 27 -7.42 -7.87 18.35
C LEU A 27 -7.51 -8.58 19.72
N GLN A 28 -7.44 -7.83 20.82
CA GLN A 28 -7.62 -8.35 22.19
C GLN A 28 -9.08 -8.66 22.54
N SER A 29 -10.04 -8.14 21.79
CA SER A 29 -11.47 -8.23 22.10
C SER A 29 -12.26 -9.20 21.22
N VAL A 30 -11.76 -9.50 20.02
CA VAL A 30 -12.52 -10.28 19.03
C VAL A 30 -12.59 -11.77 19.32
N ASP A 31 -13.72 -12.37 18.94
CA ASP A 31 -13.96 -13.81 19.03
C ASP A 31 -13.21 -14.57 17.91
N VAL A 32 -13.11 -13.96 16.72
CA VAL A 32 -12.55 -14.57 15.52
C VAL A 32 -11.58 -13.63 14.83
N VAL A 33 -10.46 -14.17 14.34
CA VAL A 33 -9.56 -13.50 13.40
C VAL A 33 -9.53 -14.27 12.09
N ALA A 34 -9.61 -13.54 10.98
CA ALA A 34 -9.56 -14.10 9.64
C ALA A 34 -8.51 -13.40 8.77
N GLY A 35 -7.91 -14.12 7.82
CA GLY A 35 -7.03 -13.53 6.80
C GLY A 35 -5.81 -14.38 6.44
N HIS A 36 -4.87 -13.75 5.74
CA HIS A 36 -3.65 -14.42 5.28
C HIS A 36 -2.81 -14.94 6.47
N PRO A 37 -2.26 -16.17 6.43
CA PRO A 37 -1.47 -16.74 7.52
C PRO A 37 -0.32 -15.83 7.99
N GLY A 38 0.33 -15.13 7.06
CA GLY A 38 1.37 -14.15 7.36
C GLY A 38 0.88 -12.98 8.21
N PHE A 39 -0.31 -12.45 7.90
CA PHE A 39 -0.91 -11.36 8.66
C PHE A 39 -1.34 -11.83 10.06
N ILE A 40 -1.91 -13.04 10.13
CA ILE A 40 -2.27 -13.66 11.41
C ILE A 40 -1.02 -13.83 12.28
N GLN A 41 0.11 -14.26 11.70
CA GLN A 41 1.38 -14.40 12.43
C GLN A 41 1.87 -13.06 13.01
N ILE A 42 1.75 -11.96 12.27
CA ILE A 42 2.11 -10.62 12.77
C ILE A 42 1.19 -10.19 13.92
N ALA A 43 -0.11 -10.46 13.78
CA ALA A 43 -1.14 -10.09 14.77
C ALA A 43 -1.16 -11.01 16.01
N GLN A 44 -0.65 -12.25 15.90
CA GLN A 44 -0.71 -13.30 16.92
C GLN A 44 -0.37 -12.83 18.35
N PRO A 45 0.66 -12.00 18.57
CA PRO A 45 1.03 -11.57 19.93
C PRO A 45 0.00 -10.64 20.61
N PHE A 46 -1.00 -10.15 19.87
CA PHE A 46 -2.05 -9.27 20.38
C PHE A 46 -3.39 -9.98 20.60
N LEU A 47 -3.50 -11.26 20.24
CA LEU A 47 -4.73 -12.03 20.42
C LEU A 47 -4.93 -12.46 21.88
N ASN A 48 -6.19 -12.58 22.31
CA ASN A 48 -6.54 -12.90 23.71
C ASN A 48 -6.45 -14.39 24.08
N GLY A 49 -5.83 -15.23 23.23
CA GLY A 49 -5.64 -16.66 23.45
C GLY A 49 -6.88 -17.53 23.27
N ALA A 50 -8.09 -16.96 23.32
CA ALA A 50 -9.36 -17.63 23.04
C ALA A 50 -9.86 -17.39 21.61
N THR A 51 -9.23 -16.46 20.88
CA THR A 51 -9.58 -16.10 19.49
C THR A 51 -9.50 -17.30 18.54
N GLU A 52 -10.61 -17.62 17.87
CA GLU A 52 -10.64 -18.59 16.77
C GLU A 52 -9.96 -18.02 15.52
N VAL A 53 -9.33 -18.87 14.71
CA VAL A 53 -8.59 -18.44 13.51
C VAL A 53 -9.20 -19.06 12.25
N ILE A 54 -9.54 -18.21 11.27
CA ILE A 54 -9.96 -18.58 9.92
C ILE A 54 -8.90 -18.10 8.93
N ASP A 55 -7.92 -18.94 8.65
CA ASP A 55 -6.88 -18.58 7.68
C ASP A 55 -7.31 -18.89 6.22
N ASP A 56 -6.61 -18.26 5.28
CA ASP A 56 -6.87 -18.42 3.85
C ASP A 56 -6.82 -19.88 3.38
N ARG A 57 -5.98 -20.72 4.00
CA ARG A 57 -5.82 -22.14 3.63
C ARG A 57 -7.10 -22.92 3.92
N VAL A 58 -7.85 -22.54 4.95
CA VAL A 58 -9.16 -23.12 5.24
C VAL A 58 -10.15 -22.77 4.13
N THR A 59 -10.21 -21.50 3.74
CA THR A 59 -11.16 -21.01 2.72
C THR A 59 -10.82 -21.45 1.29
N MET A 60 -9.54 -21.72 1.01
CA MET A 60 -9.09 -22.19 -0.31
C MET A 60 -9.42 -23.65 -0.58
N LYS A 61 -9.63 -24.49 0.45
CA LYS A 61 -10.00 -25.91 0.24
C LYS A 61 -11.34 -26.10 -0.46
N SER A 62 -12.20 -25.08 -0.43
CA SER A 62 -13.52 -25.07 -1.05
C SER A 62 -13.58 -24.26 -2.34
N ALA A 63 -12.45 -23.77 -2.86
CA ALA A 63 -12.40 -22.86 -4.00
C ALA A 63 -11.52 -23.41 -5.13
N ASP A 64 -12.03 -23.33 -6.36
CA ASP A 64 -11.34 -23.72 -7.60
C ASP A 64 -10.77 -22.52 -8.39
N THR A 65 -11.06 -21.29 -7.92
CA THR A 65 -10.64 -20.01 -8.51
C THR A 65 -10.24 -18.99 -7.45
N PRO A 66 -9.43 -17.96 -7.78
CA PRO A 66 -9.19 -16.78 -6.93
C PRO A 66 -10.48 -16.11 -6.46
N GLU A 67 -11.41 -15.92 -7.39
CA GLU A 67 -12.67 -15.23 -7.13
C GLU A 67 -13.50 -16.04 -6.12
N ALA A 68 -13.61 -17.36 -6.32
CA ALA A 68 -14.28 -18.24 -5.35
C ALA A 68 -13.55 -18.27 -3.99
N ALA A 69 -12.22 -18.21 -3.97
CA ALA A 69 -11.45 -18.17 -2.72
C ALA A 69 -11.71 -16.87 -1.95
N LYS A 70 -11.75 -15.73 -2.65
CA LYS A 70 -12.08 -14.42 -2.10
C LYS A 70 -13.52 -14.37 -1.59
N GLN A 71 -14.48 -14.87 -2.37
CA GLN A 71 -15.88 -15.00 -1.98
C GLN A 71 -16.05 -15.91 -0.75
N SER A 72 -15.36 -17.05 -0.73
CA SER A 72 -15.41 -18.00 0.40
C SER A 72 -14.94 -17.35 1.70
N ARG A 73 -13.91 -16.49 1.64
CA ARG A 73 -13.40 -15.75 2.79
C ARG A 73 -14.38 -14.72 3.30
N VAL A 74 -14.97 -13.93 2.40
CA VAL A 74 -16.02 -12.96 2.76
C VAL A 74 -17.21 -13.68 3.39
N ALA A 75 -17.68 -14.77 2.77
CA ALA A 75 -18.79 -15.58 3.27
C ALA A 75 -18.50 -16.19 4.65
N ALA A 76 -17.28 -16.69 4.89
CA ALA A 76 -16.89 -17.25 6.19
C ALA A 76 -16.95 -16.20 7.30
N VAL A 77 -16.42 -14.99 7.05
CA VAL A 77 -16.47 -13.87 8.01
C VAL A 77 -17.91 -13.42 8.27
N VAL A 78 -18.71 -13.25 7.22
CA VAL A 78 -20.13 -12.87 7.33
C VAL A 78 -20.91 -13.91 8.13
N ALA A 79 -20.67 -15.21 7.90
CA ALA A 79 -21.34 -16.27 8.65
C ALA A 79 -21.05 -16.18 10.15
N GLN A 80 -19.82 -15.90 10.57
CA GLN A 80 -19.50 -15.72 11.99
C GLN A 80 -20.19 -14.48 12.57
N ALA A 81 -20.23 -13.37 11.83
CA ALA A 81 -20.94 -12.16 12.27
C ALA A 81 -22.46 -12.38 12.41
N LEU A 82 -23.08 -13.15 11.50
CA LEU A 82 -24.49 -13.54 11.60
C LEU A 82 -24.80 -14.45 12.80
N LEU A 83 -23.79 -15.17 13.31
CA LEU A 83 -23.88 -15.92 14.56
C LEU A 83 -23.67 -15.04 15.81
N GLY A 84 -23.55 -13.72 15.64
CA GLY A 84 -23.39 -12.76 16.72
C GLY A 84 -21.95 -12.57 17.20
N LYS A 85 -20.95 -13.15 16.50
CA LYS A 85 -19.55 -13.01 16.85
C LYS A 85 -18.96 -11.68 16.38
N SER A 86 -17.92 -11.26 17.09
CA SER A 86 -17.00 -10.21 16.68
C SER A 86 -15.84 -10.80 15.87
N VAL A 87 -15.55 -10.24 14.70
CA VAL A 87 -14.58 -10.81 13.75
C VAL A 87 -13.63 -9.73 13.28
N ALA A 88 -12.32 -9.93 13.38
CA ALA A 88 -11.31 -9.09 12.72
C ALA A 88 -10.80 -9.76 11.45
N ILE A 89 -11.00 -9.13 10.29
CA ILE A 89 -10.46 -9.57 8.99
C ILE A 89 -9.23 -8.73 8.65
N LEU A 90 -8.07 -9.38 8.66
CA LEU A 90 -6.77 -8.73 8.58
C LEU A 90 -6.42 -8.33 7.15
N SER A 91 -5.94 -7.10 6.98
CA SER A 91 -5.34 -6.57 5.76
C SER A 91 -3.95 -6.01 6.06
N GLY A 92 -2.96 -6.34 5.24
CA GLY A 92 -1.68 -5.62 5.21
C GLY A 92 -1.89 -4.19 4.69
N GLY A 93 -1.06 -3.25 5.13
CA GLY A 93 -1.25 -1.85 4.77
C GLY A 93 -2.52 -1.25 5.38
N ASP A 94 -3.41 -0.71 4.55
CA ASP A 94 -4.71 -0.15 4.95
C ASP A 94 -5.89 -0.88 4.28
N THR A 95 -6.96 -1.13 5.02
CA THR A 95 -8.09 -1.97 4.59
C THR A 95 -8.97 -1.29 3.53
N GLY A 96 -8.93 0.04 3.47
CA GLY A 96 -9.61 0.84 2.46
C GLY A 96 -8.86 0.89 1.13
N ILE A 97 -7.60 0.45 1.08
CA ILE A 97 -6.71 0.56 -0.09
C ILE A 97 -6.38 -0.85 -0.60
N TRP A 98 -7.17 -1.33 -1.56
CA TRP A 98 -7.14 -2.73 -2.06
C TRP A 98 -7.25 -3.81 -0.96
N GLY A 99 -7.78 -3.45 0.21
CA GLY A 99 -8.08 -4.37 1.30
C GLY A 99 -9.53 -4.88 1.25
N TYR A 100 -10.04 -5.30 2.41
CA TYR A 100 -11.31 -6.00 2.52
C TYR A 100 -12.52 -5.13 2.89
N ALA A 101 -12.33 -3.88 3.32
CA ALA A 101 -13.41 -3.07 3.89
C ALA A 101 -14.63 -2.95 2.98
N GLY A 102 -14.42 -2.69 1.68
CA GLY A 102 -15.51 -2.53 0.70
C GLY A 102 -16.45 -3.73 0.63
N PHE A 103 -15.90 -4.96 0.58
CA PHE A 103 -16.70 -6.19 0.52
C PHE A 103 -17.62 -6.35 1.73
N PHE A 104 -17.19 -5.90 2.91
CA PHE A 104 -17.99 -6.03 4.12
C PHE A 104 -19.04 -4.94 4.27
N PHE A 105 -18.78 -3.72 3.79
CA PHE A 105 -19.85 -2.71 3.69
C PHE A 105 -20.94 -3.13 2.71
N GLU A 106 -20.58 -3.71 1.56
CA GLU A 106 -21.56 -4.29 0.62
C GLU A 106 -22.35 -5.44 1.27
N ALA A 107 -21.68 -6.34 1.99
CA ALA A 107 -22.35 -7.43 2.71
C ALA A 107 -23.28 -6.91 3.81
N GLN A 108 -22.88 -5.87 4.56
CA GLN A 108 -23.70 -5.24 5.58
C GLN A 108 -24.98 -4.66 4.97
N GLN A 109 -24.85 -3.95 3.85
CA GLN A 109 -25.98 -3.42 3.10
C GLN A 109 -26.92 -4.55 2.63
N TYR A 110 -26.37 -5.62 2.04
CA TYR A 110 -27.14 -6.77 1.57
C TYR A 110 -27.93 -7.45 2.69
N HIS A 111 -27.35 -7.56 3.89
CA HIS A 111 -27.99 -8.14 5.07
C HIS A 111 -28.83 -7.13 5.87
N ASN A 112 -29.15 -5.95 5.32
CA ASN A 112 -29.95 -4.91 5.97
C ASN A 112 -29.45 -4.56 7.40
N GLY A 113 -28.12 -4.53 7.59
CA GLY A 113 -27.52 -4.17 8.87
C GLY A 113 -27.69 -5.21 9.99
N ALA A 114 -27.85 -6.50 9.66
CA ALA A 114 -27.91 -7.60 10.64
C ALA A 114 -26.66 -7.72 11.53
N PHE A 115 -25.52 -7.21 11.05
CA PHE A 115 -24.27 -7.03 11.80
C PHE A 115 -23.71 -5.62 11.53
N ASP A 116 -22.74 -5.18 12.33
CA ASP A 116 -22.03 -3.92 12.13
C ASP A 116 -20.68 -4.12 11.43
N VAL A 117 -20.23 -3.12 10.68
CA VAL A 117 -18.91 -3.11 10.03
C VAL A 117 -18.16 -1.84 10.42
N GLU A 118 -16.90 -1.99 10.79
CA GLU A 118 -16.00 -0.90 11.13
C GLU A 118 -14.65 -1.10 10.44
N ALA A 119 -14.12 -0.04 9.82
CA ALA A 119 -12.78 -0.05 9.24
C ALA A 119 -11.79 0.52 10.23
N ILE A 120 -10.76 -0.25 10.58
CA ILE A 120 -9.68 0.16 11.48
C ILE A 120 -8.45 0.48 10.63
N PRO A 121 -7.95 1.73 10.66
CA PRO A 121 -6.93 2.20 9.73
C PRO A 121 -5.54 1.62 10.04
N GLY A 122 -4.67 1.63 9.01
CA GLY A 122 -3.28 1.26 9.17
C GLY A 122 -2.32 2.02 8.27
N VAL A 123 -1.02 1.78 8.46
CA VAL A 123 0.02 2.41 7.64
C VAL A 123 0.02 1.75 6.27
N ALA A 124 -0.56 2.42 5.28
CA ALA A 124 -0.58 1.96 3.91
C ALA A 124 0.82 2.02 3.26
N GLY A 125 1.09 1.10 2.32
CA GLY A 125 2.45 0.94 1.82
C GLY A 125 2.99 2.10 1.00
N MET A 126 2.15 2.90 0.34
CA MET A 126 2.63 4.14 -0.30
C MET A 126 3.14 5.15 0.74
N VAL A 127 2.50 5.25 1.91
CA VAL A 127 2.94 6.13 3.00
C VAL A 127 4.20 5.58 3.64
N ALA A 128 4.25 4.27 3.86
CA ALA A 128 5.44 3.58 4.33
C ALA A 128 6.64 3.86 3.41
N SER A 129 6.49 3.60 2.11
CA SER A 129 7.54 3.82 1.09
C SER A 129 7.95 5.29 1.00
N ALA A 130 7.00 6.23 1.04
CA ALA A 130 7.29 7.66 1.03
C ALA A 130 8.17 8.05 2.24
N ALA A 131 7.85 7.56 3.44
CA ALA A 131 8.62 7.84 4.65
C ALA A 131 10.04 7.23 4.62
N ARG A 132 10.25 6.13 3.89
CA ARG A 132 11.60 5.55 3.72
C ARG A 132 12.50 6.45 2.88
N ILE A 133 11.94 7.14 1.88
CA ILE A 133 12.71 7.99 0.97
C ILE A 133 12.67 9.48 1.34
N GLY A 134 11.83 9.92 2.27
CA GLY A 134 11.77 11.30 2.74
C GLY A 134 10.35 11.84 2.81
N ALA A 135 10.02 12.82 1.97
CA ALA A 135 8.73 13.49 1.94
C ALA A 135 8.27 13.82 0.51
N PRO A 136 8.10 12.81 -0.38
CA PRO A 136 7.79 13.05 -1.79
C PRO A 136 6.32 13.43 -2.05
N LEU A 137 5.39 13.11 -1.14
CA LEU A 137 3.92 13.22 -1.37
C LEU A 137 3.27 14.48 -0.78
N MET A 138 4.02 15.57 -0.61
CA MET A 138 3.58 16.73 0.17
C MET A 138 2.48 17.59 -0.48
N ASN A 139 2.45 17.71 -1.81
CA ASN A 139 1.55 18.62 -2.53
C ASN A 139 0.30 17.92 -3.09
N GLY A 140 -0.09 16.80 -2.49
CA GLY A 140 -1.10 15.89 -3.05
C GLY A 140 -0.49 14.93 -4.06
N PHE A 141 -1.15 13.79 -4.25
CA PHE A 141 -0.65 12.72 -5.11
C PHE A 141 -1.80 11.88 -5.69
N ALA A 142 -1.51 11.17 -6.78
CA ALA A 142 -2.38 10.17 -7.37
C ALA A 142 -1.82 8.76 -7.11
N LEU A 143 -2.65 7.86 -6.58
CA LEU A 143 -2.32 6.44 -6.41
C LEU A 143 -2.99 5.63 -7.53
N ILE A 144 -2.18 4.95 -8.34
CA ILE A 144 -2.65 4.24 -9.54
C ILE A 144 -2.07 2.82 -9.54
N ALA A 145 -2.93 1.80 -9.65
CA ALA A 145 -2.49 0.44 -9.89
C ALA A 145 -2.34 0.18 -11.40
N LEU A 146 -1.17 -0.33 -11.82
CA LEU A 146 -0.91 -0.64 -13.24
C LEU A 146 -1.33 -2.07 -13.61
N GLY A 147 -1.10 -3.02 -12.71
CA GLY A 147 -1.38 -4.44 -12.87
C GLY A 147 -2.75 -4.86 -12.35
N ASP A 148 -3.68 -3.92 -12.19
CA ASP A 148 -5.07 -4.25 -11.84
C ASP A 148 -5.74 -4.93 -13.04
N GLU A 149 -6.03 -6.22 -12.93
CA GLU A 149 -6.65 -7.01 -14.00
C GLU A 149 -8.16 -6.84 -14.05
N ASP A 150 -8.78 -6.40 -12.94
CA ASP A 150 -10.21 -6.14 -12.85
C ASP A 150 -10.61 -4.81 -13.54
N LEU A 151 -9.65 -3.90 -13.71
CA LEU A 151 -9.86 -2.62 -14.38
C LEU A 151 -9.45 -2.67 -15.86
N PRO A 152 -10.33 -2.29 -16.81
CA PRO A 152 -9.96 -2.09 -18.20
C PRO A 152 -8.77 -1.13 -18.31
N PHE A 153 -7.74 -1.50 -19.07
CA PHE A 153 -6.50 -0.70 -19.10
C PHE A 153 -6.73 0.73 -19.62
N ALA A 154 -7.73 0.95 -20.48
CA ALA A 154 -8.12 2.30 -20.93
C ALA A 154 -8.50 3.23 -19.76
N ASP A 155 -9.08 2.71 -18.68
CA ASP A 155 -9.34 3.50 -17.47
C ASP A 155 -8.07 3.82 -16.70
N VAL A 156 -7.11 2.90 -16.66
CA VAL A 156 -5.77 3.13 -16.08
C VAL A 156 -5.06 4.24 -16.87
N GLU A 157 -5.08 4.19 -18.20
CA GLU A 157 -4.50 5.22 -19.07
C GLU A 157 -5.11 6.60 -18.84
N ARG A 158 -6.44 6.67 -18.73
CA ARG A 158 -7.15 7.91 -18.41
C ARG A 158 -6.74 8.48 -17.05
N ARG A 159 -6.54 7.62 -16.03
CA ARG A 159 -6.04 8.03 -14.71
C ARG A 159 -4.61 8.53 -14.77
N LEU A 160 -3.71 7.84 -15.47
CA LEU A 160 -2.32 8.25 -15.67
C LEU A 160 -2.25 9.63 -16.33
N LYS A 161 -2.99 9.80 -17.43
CA LYS A 161 -3.06 11.07 -18.14
C LYS A 161 -3.60 12.19 -17.25
N GLY A 162 -4.69 11.93 -16.52
CA GLY A 162 -5.28 12.92 -15.61
C GLY A 162 -4.33 13.31 -14.47
N ALA A 163 -3.61 12.35 -13.89
CA ALA A 163 -2.65 12.61 -12.83
C ALA A 163 -1.46 13.44 -13.32
N ALA A 164 -0.91 13.09 -14.49
CA ALA A 164 0.22 13.81 -15.09
C ALA A 164 -0.19 15.24 -15.52
N LEU A 165 -1.35 15.40 -16.16
CA LEU A 165 -1.93 16.71 -16.49
C LEU A 165 -2.20 17.57 -15.25
N GLY A 166 -2.59 16.94 -14.14
CA GLY A 166 -2.87 17.62 -12.88
C GLY A 166 -1.61 18.06 -12.12
N GLY A 167 -0.42 17.68 -12.58
CA GLY A 167 0.85 18.00 -11.89
C GLY A 167 0.99 17.31 -10.53
N PHE A 168 0.31 16.19 -10.32
CA PHE A 168 0.42 15.44 -9.07
C PHE A 168 1.71 14.62 -9.03
N ALA A 169 2.25 14.43 -7.81
CA ALA A 169 3.14 13.28 -7.58
C ALA A 169 2.34 11.99 -7.86
N ILE A 170 2.97 10.99 -8.48
CA ILE A 170 2.28 9.76 -8.89
C ILE A 170 2.90 8.58 -8.17
N VAL A 171 2.06 7.82 -7.46
CA VAL A 171 2.43 6.54 -6.89
C VAL A 171 1.87 5.44 -7.79
N LEU A 172 2.76 4.67 -8.40
CA LEU A 172 2.41 3.46 -9.14
C LEU A 172 2.50 2.25 -8.19
N TYR A 173 1.39 1.52 -8.11
CA TYR A 173 1.21 0.34 -7.28
C TYR A 173 0.90 -0.88 -8.14
N LYS A 174 1.01 -2.08 -7.56
CA LYS A 174 0.70 -3.36 -8.24
C LYS A 174 1.29 -3.40 -9.65
N LEU A 175 2.61 -3.21 -9.80
CA LEU A 175 3.22 -3.06 -11.14
C LEU A 175 3.15 -4.35 -11.96
N ILE A 176 3.15 -5.50 -11.29
CA ILE A 176 3.08 -6.83 -11.89
C ILE A 176 1.62 -7.33 -11.86
N LEU A 177 1.17 -7.92 -12.96
CA LEU A 177 -0.16 -8.53 -13.06
C LEU A 177 -0.28 -9.72 -12.12
N GLU A 178 -1.42 -9.87 -11.45
CA GLU A 178 -1.66 -10.95 -10.48
C GLU A 178 -1.49 -12.34 -11.10
N SER A 179 -1.95 -12.52 -12.33
CA SER A 179 -1.74 -13.71 -13.16
C SER A 179 -0.27 -14.13 -13.32
N ALA A 180 0.69 -13.20 -13.21
CA ALA A 180 2.12 -13.52 -13.25
C ALA A 180 2.65 -14.09 -11.92
N GLY A 181 2.07 -13.67 -10.79
CA GLY A 181 2.51 -14.05 -9.44
C GLY A 181 1.88 -15.31 -8.91
N SER A 182 0.68 -15.59 -9.43
CA SER A 182 -0.20 -16.64 -8.96
C SER A 182 -0.61 -17.57 -10.11
N PRO A 183 0.33 -18.09 -10.94
CA PRO A 183 -0.03 -18.77 -12.19
C PRO A 183 -0.90 -20.01 -12.00
N ALA A 184 -0.80 -20.69 -10.86
CA ALA A 184 -1.66 -21.84 -10.51
C ALA A 184 -3.15 -21.49 -10.44
N PHE A 185 -3.46 -20.23 -10.18
CA PHE A 185 -4.82 -19.71 -10.09
C PHE A 185 -5.35 -19.15 -11.41
N TYR A 186 -4.46 -18.82 -12.34
CA TYR A 186 -4.81 -18.22 -13.63
C TYR A 186 -4.31 -19.11 -14.77
N PRO A 187 -4.82 -20.35 -14.94
CA PRO A 187 -4.29 -21.24 -15.95
C PRO A 187 -4.73 -20.80 -17.38
N PRO A 188 -3.88 -20.94 -18.42
CA PRO A 188 -4.14 -20.41 -19.76
C PRO A 188 -5.36 -20.98 -20.48
N ASP A 189 -5.78 -22.20 -20.13
CA ASP A 189 -6.97 -22.85 -20.67
C ASP A 189 -8.27 -22.19 -20.19
N ARG A 190 -8.25 -21.60 -18.98
CA ARG A 190 -9.39 -20.90 -18.38
C ARG A 190 -9.36 -19.39 -18.63
N TYR A 191 -8.18 -18.78 -18.66
CA TYR A 191 -8.00 -17.32 -18.77
C TYR A 191 -7.06 -16.93 -19.92
N PRO A 192 -7.28 -17.37 -21.18
CA PRO A 192 -6.35 -17.14 -22.28
C PRO A 192 -6.01 -15.67 -22.52
N GLU A 193 -6.93 -14.75 -22.22
CA GLU A 193 -6.77 -13.29 -22.32
C GLU A 193 -5.76 -12.70 -21.32
N LEU A 194 -5.43 -13.43 -20.26
CA LEU A 194 -4.45 -13.00 -19.26
C LEU A 194 -3.01 -13.42 -19.61
N HIS A 195 -2.82 -14.22 -20.67
CA HIS A 195 -1.52 -14.80 -21.04
C HIS A 195 -0.91 -14.20 -22.32
N PRO A 196 0.43 -14.10 -22.41
CA PRO A 196 1.41 -14.33 -21.35
C PRO A 196 1.48 -13.14 -20.37
N PRO A 197 1.39 -13.35 -19.05
CA PRO A 197 1.16 -12.25 -18.11
C PRO A 197 2.38 -11.33 -17.96
N LEU A 198 3.61 -11.84 -18.09
CA LEU A 198 4.81 -10.99 -18.07
C LEU A 198 4.95 -10.12 -19.31
N VAL A 199 4.48 -10.60 -20.48
CA VAL A 199 4.44 -9.79 -21.71
C VAL A 199 3.44 -8.66 -21.55
N ARG A 200 2.21 -8.97 -21.09
CA ARG A 200 1.19 -7.97 -20.80
C ARG A 200 1.63 -6.96 -19.74
N THR A 201 2.37 -7.41 -18.72
CA THR A 201 2.95 -6.52 -17.70
C THR A 201 3.89 -5.51 -18.36
N ARG A 202 4.81 -5.97 -19.22
CA ARG A 202 5.73 -5.10 -19.95
C ARG A 202 5.00 -4.10 -20.85
N GLU A 203 4.01 -4.55 -21.62
CA GLU A 203 3.18 -3.67 -22.47
C GLU A 203 2.48 -2.58 -21.67
N ARG A 204 1.94 -2.90 -20.50
CA ARG A 204 1.30 -1.91 -19.62
C ARG A 204 2.32 -0.91 -19.06
N LEU A 205 3.53 -1.35 -18.69
CA LEU A 205 4.60 -0.47 -18.23
C LEU A 205 5.06 0.49 -19.35
N GLU A 206 5.26 -0.02 -20.56
CA GLU A 206 5.67 0.78 -21.73
C GLU A 206 4.61 1.82 -22.11
N ARG A 207 3.33 1.44 -22.10
CA ARG A 207 2.21 2.37 -22.34
C ARG A 207 2.10 3.41 -21.25
N ALA A 208 2.25 3.02 -19.99
CA ALA A 208 2.24 3.96 -18.86
C ALA A 208 3.39 4.96 -18.98
N TYR A 209 4.60 4.50 -19.28
CA TYR A 209 5.76 5.37 -19.52
C TYR A 209 5.48 6.35 -20.66
N THR A 210 4.91 5.88 -21.77
CA THR A 210 4.58 6.73 -22.94
C THR A 210 3.60 7.84 -22.57
N ILE A 211 2.51 7.50 -21.90
CA ILE A 211 1.48 8.47 -21.48
C ILE A 211 2.06 9.50 -20.51
N LEU A 212 2.82 9.03 -19.51
CA LEU A 212 3.39 9.91 -18.50
C LEU A 212 4.46 10.83 -19.10
N SER A 213 5.25 10.35 -20.08
CA SER A 213 6.27 11.14 -20.77
C SER A 213 5.73 12.34 -21.56
N GLU A 214 4.42 12.39 -21.86
CA GLU A 214 3.80 13.56 -22.49
C GLU A 214 3.82 14.79 -21.56
N HIS A 215 3.89 14.59 -20.24
CA HIS A 215 3.75 15.66 -19.23
C HIS A 215 4.81 15.61 -18.12
N ILE A 216 5.51 14.49 -17.95
CA ILE A 216 6.56 14.32 -16.94
C ILE A 216 7.94 14.45 -17.61
N GLY A 217 8.75 15.39 -17.12
CA GLY A 217 10.09 15.61 -17.62
C GLY A 217 11.02 14.42 -17.34
N PRO A 218 11.98 14.10 -18.23
CA PRO A 218 12.85 12.93 -18.06
C PRO A 218 13.67 12.95 -16.77
N ALA A 219 14.14 14.12 -16.34
CA ALA A 219 14.92 14.30 -15.12
C ALA A 219 14.07 14.36 -13.83
N THR A 220 12.75 14.16 -13.91
CA THR A 220 11.86 14.17 -12.73
C THR A 220 12.31 13.08 -11.76
N PRO A 221 12.55 13.38 -10.48
CA PRO A 221 12.93 12.38 -9.50
C PRO A 221 11.94 11.22 -9.42
N LEU A 222 12.47 10.00 -9.36
CA LEU A 222 11.70 8.77 -9.25
C LEU A 222 12.34 7.88 -8.19
N ALA A 223 11.52 7.22 -7.38
CA ALA A 223 11.97 6.20 -6.45
C ALA A 223 11.26 4.88 -6.70
N ILE A 224 12.01 3.78 -6.63
CA ILE A 224 11.50 2.41 -6.67
C ILE A 224 11.80 1.82 -5.29
N ILE A 225 10.74 1.43 -4.57
CA ILE A 225 10.83 0.83 -3.25
C ILE A 225 10.25 -0.57 -3.36
N THR A 226 11.09 -1.57 -3.23
CA THR A 226 10.68 -2.98 -3.23
C THR A 226 10.81 -3.54 -1.83
N ASP A 227 9.77 -4.25 -1.40
CA ASP A 227 9.74 -4.95 -0.12
C ASP A 227 9.90 -4.04 1.10
N VAL A 228 9.13 -2.94 1.12
CA VAL A 228 9.16 -1.96 2.22
C VAL A 228 9.01 -2.63 3.59
N TYR A 229 9.89 -2.31 4.53
CA TYR A 229 9.98 -2.96 5.84
C TYR A 229 10.10 -4.50 5.82
N ASP A 230 10.74 -5.08 4.79
CA ASP A 230 10.95 -6.52 4.62
C ASP A 230 9.64 -7.32 4.66
N GLN A 231 8.53 -6.73 4.20
CA GLN A 231 7.18 -7.27 4.35
C GLN A 231 6.98 -8.66 3.73
N SER A 232 7.77 -9.03 2.73
CA SER A 232 7.76 -10.35 2.10
C SER A 232 8.19 -11.46 3.07
N SER A 233 8.91 -11.12 4.14
CA SER A 233 9.27 -12.06 5.21
C SER A 233 8.06 -12.66 5.93
N ASN A 234 6.92 -11.99 5.87
CA ASN A 234 5.67 -12.47 6.45
C ASN A 234 4.99 -13.58 5.60
N TYR A 235 5.49 -13.88 4.41
CA TYR A 235 4.87 -14.83 3.49
C TYR A 235 5.70 -16.10 3.34
N SER A 236 5.08 -17.26 3.58
CA SER A 236 5.68 -18.58 3.35
C SER A 236 5.63 -18.96 1.87
N GLY A 237 6.68 -19.60 1.34
CA GLY A 237 6.69 -20.11 -0.05
C GLY A 237 6.83 -18.99 -1.09
N ARG A 238 7.88 -18.17 -0.96
CA ARG A 238 8.10 -16.97 -1.77
C ARG A 238 8.09 -17.28 -3.27
N SER A 239 7.16 -16.68 -3.99
CA SER A 239 7.33 -16.48 -5.44
C SER A 239 8.56 -15.59 -5.64
N PRO A 240 9.44 -15.86 -6.63
CA PRO A 240 10.54 -14.96 -6.99
C PRO A 240 10.06 -13.55 -7.33
N LEU A 241 8.79 -13.39 -7.71
CA LEU A 241 8.20 -12.09 -8.02
C LEU A 241 7.61 -11.39 -6.79
N LEU A 242 7.59 -12.01 -5.60
CA LEU A 242 6.88 -11.46 -4.45
C LEU A 242 7.56 -10.20 -3.89
N GLY A 243 8.79 -10.34 -3.42
CA GLY A 243 9.60 -9.28 -2.83
C GLY A 243 10.96 -9.17 -3.52
N SER A 244 11.88 -8.41 -2.94
CA SER A 244 13.24 -8.27 -3.49
C SER A 244 13.97 -9.62 -3.52
N ASP A 245 14.99 -9.72 -4.38
CA ASP A 245 15.77 -10.94 -4.52
C ASP A 245 16.58 -11.28 -3.25
N THR A 246 16.93 -10.26 -2.46
CA THR A 246 17.63 -10.40 -1.18
C THR A 246 16.69 -10.76 -0.03
N GLY A 247 15.36 -10.57 -0.22
CA GLY A 247 14.38 -10.65 0.85
C GLY A 247 14.52 -9.54 1.90
N GLN A 248 15.18 -8.44 1.52
CA GLN A 248 15.33 -7.22 2.30
C GLN A 248 14.87 -6.01 1.48
N GLU A 249 14.43 -4.96 2.15
CA GLU A 249 14.01 -3.71 1.53
C GLU A 249 15.09 -3.17 0.57
N GLU A 250 14.67 -2.85 -0.65
CA GLU A 250 15.49 -2.26 -1.69
C GLU A 250 14.91 -0.90 -2.08
N ILE A 251 15.76 0.13 -2.11
CA ILE A 251 15.39 1.49 -2.50
C ILE A 251 16.33 1.95 -3.61
N ILE A 252 15.77 2.29 -4.76
CA ILE A 252 16.48 2.87 -5.89
C ILE A 252 15.94 4.29 -6.09
N LEU A 253 16.81 5.29 -5.90
CA LEU A 253 16.53 6.67 -6.30
C LEU A 253 17.14 6.90 -7.69
N THR A 254 16.31 7.36 -8.61
CA THR A 254 16.66 7.52 -10.02
C THR A 254 15.81 8.65 -10.64
N THR A 255 15.77 8.73 -11.96
CA THR A 255 14.98 9.70 -12.72
C THR A 255 13.95 8.99 -13.59
N PHE A 256 12.90 9.72 -13.97
CA PHE A 256 11.76 9.17 -14.70
C PHE A 256 12.16 8.50 -16.04
N ASP A 257 13.14 9.03 -16.76
CA ASP A 257 13.68 8.42 -17.98
C ASP A 257 14.30 7.02 -17.78
N GLN A 258 14.67 6.67 -16.55
CA GLN A 258 15.20 5.35 -16.20
C GLN A 258 14.11 4.35 -15.77
N PHE A 259 12.82 4.75 -15.76
CA PHE A 259 11.72 3.92 -15.26
C PHE A 259 11.69 2.52 -15.90
N LEU A 260 11.77 2.44 -17.23
CA LEU A 260 11.76 1.16 -17.94
C LEU A 260 13.08 0.39 -17.80
N ASN A 261 14.21 1.07 -17.63
CA ASN A 261 15.51 0.42 -17.43
C ASN A 261 15.57 -0.37 -16.11
N HIS A 262 14.72 -0.03 -15.15
CA HIS A 262 14.59 -0.74 -13.89
C HIS A 262 13.43 -1.75 -13.85
N SER A 263 12.77 -2.06 -14.97
CA SER A 263 11.60 -2.95 -14.97
C SER A 263 11.88 -4.33 -14.39
N ASP A 264 13.12 -4.81 -14.50
CA ASP A 264 13.56 -6.11 -13.97
C ASP A 264 13.62 -6.14 -12.43
N HIS A 265 13.55 -4.98 -11.75
CA HIS A 265 13.44 -4.87 -10.29
C HIS A 265 11.99 -4.86 -9.79
N PHE A 266 11.00 -4.81 -10.69
CA PHE A 266 9.59 -4.75 -10.27
C PHE A 266 9.11 -6.12 -9.78
N ARG A 267 8.45 -6.09 -8.62
CA ARG A 267 7.91 -7.23 -7.87
C ARG A 267 6.50 -6.88 -7.42
N PHE A 268 5.77 -7.83 -6.84
CA PHE A 268 4.43 -7.58 -6.29
C PHE A 268 4.44 -6.55 -5.17
N MET A 269 5.51 -6.57 -4.36
CA MET A 269 5.71 -5.65 -3.24
C MET A 269 6.50 -4.40 -3.63
N THR A 270 6.49 -4.02 -4.92
CA THR A 270 7.11 -2.78 -5.40
C THR A 270 6.13 -1.61 -5.41
N THR A 271 6.59 -0.48 -4.90
CA THR A 271 5.97 0.84 -5.00
C THR A 271 6.90 1.75 -5.79
N VAL A 272 6.39 2.39 -6.83
CA VAL A 272 7.14 3.43 -7.55
C VAL A 272 6.53 4.79 -7.23
N ILE A 273 7.36 5.76 -6.85
CA ILE A 273 6.96 7.14 -6.57
C ILE A 273 7.64 8.05 -7.58
N ILE A 274 6.85 8.70 -8.41
CA ILE A 274 7.29 9.72 -9.38
C ILE A 274 7.00 11.09 -8.77
N GLY A 275 8.03 11.93 -8.70
CA GLY A 275 7.93 13.28 -8.18
C GLY A 275 7.07 14.20 -9.06
N GLU A 276 6.75 15.36 -8.51
CA GLU A 276 6.17 16.49 -9.23
C GLU A 276 7.24 17.56 -9.51
N GLU A 277 6.85 18.66 -10.15
CA GLU A 277 7.71 19.77 -10.59
C GLU A 277 8.67 20.30 -9.50
N MET A 278 8.26 20.33 -8.23
CA MET A 278 9.04 20.81 -7.08
C MET A 278 9.74 19.69 -6.31
N THR A 279 9.60 18.44 -6.75
CA THR A 279 10.31 17.31 -6.12
C THR A 279 11.80 17.35 -6.45
N ARG A 280 12.64 17.18 -5.43
CA ARG A 280 14.10 17.19 -5.53
C ARG A 280 14.68 16.00 -4.77
N VAL A 281 15.91 15.65 -5.12
CA VAL A 281 16.73 14.70 -4.36
C VAL A 281 17.86 15.47 -3.69
N TRP A 282 18.05 15.25 -2.40
CA TRP A 282 19.23 15.69 -1.67
C TRP A 282 19.80 14.52 -0.90
N ARG A 283 21.04 14.13 -1.24
CA ARG A 283 21.67 12.89 -0.76
C ARG A 283 20.79 11.68 -1.07
N ASP A 284 20.43 10.89 -0.07
CA ASP A 284 19.60 9.69 -0.16
C ASP A 284 18.10 9.98 0.08
N LYS A 285 17.68 11.25 0.02
CA LYS A 285 16.30 11.65 0.29
C LYS A 285 15.64 12.33 -0.90
N MET A 286 14.43 11.89 -1.20
CA MET A 286 13.50 12.49 -2.15
C MET A 286 12.41 13.24 -1.38
N TYR A 287 12.24 14.52 -1.69
CA TYR A 287 11.25 15.36 -1.03
C TYR A 287 10.68 16.41 -1.98
N THR A 288 9.48 16.84 -1.66
CA THR A 288 8.77 17.88 -2.41
C THR A 288 8.87 19.20 -1.65
N ALA A 289 9.54 20.18 -2.27
CA ALA A 289 9.80 21.46 -1.62
C ALA A 289 8.50 22.16 -1.23
N GLN A 290 8.39 22.53 0.05
CA GLN A 290 7.25 23.26 0.61
C GLN A 290 7.50 24.77 0.69
N TRP A 291 8.77 25.15 0.81
CA TRP A 291 9.21 26.53 0.74
C TRP A 291 9.02 27.03 -0.69
N ASN A 292 8.22 28.07 -0.84
CA ASN A 292 7.88 28.68 -2.12
C ASN A 292 8.25 30.16 -2.11
N HIS A 293 7.85 30.91 -3.14
CA HIS A 293 8.14 32.34 -3.26
C HIS A 293 7.65 33.20 -2.07
N ARG A 294 6.81 32.68 -1.16
CA ARG A 294 6.33 33.39 0.03
C ARG A 294 7.02 33.00 1.32
N TRP A 295 7.62 31.81 1.39
CA TRP A 295 8.22 31.26 2.60
C TRP A 295 9.51 30.55 2.23
N THR A 296 10.65 31.06 2.71
CA THR A 296 11.98 30.49 2.50
C THR A 296 12.59 30.09 3.83
N TYR A 297 13.22 28.92 3.86
CA TYR A 297 14.15 28.59 4.93
C TYR A 297 15.44 29.36 4.66
N ASP A 298 15.71 30.36 5.49
CA ASP A 298 16.87 31.24 5.38
C ASP A 298 17.40 31.65 6.76
N ASP A 299 18.57 32.28 6.77
CA ASP A 299 19.22 32.72 8.00
C ASP A 299 18.37 33.76 8.75
N GLN A 300 17.50 34.51 8.06
CA GLN A 300 16.61 35.47 8.71
C GLN A 300 15.49 34.75 9.49
N MET A 301 14.97 33.65 8.96
CA MET A 301 14.04 32.79 9.66
C MET A 301 14.67 32.26 10.95
N LEU A 302 15.90 31.79 10.89
CA LEU A 302 16.60 31.28 12.07
C LEU A 302 16.96 32.41 13.06
N HIS A 303 17.33 33.59 12.57
CA HIS A 303 17.60 34.75 13.41
C HIS A 303 16.35 35.17 14.20
N ARG A 304 15.16 35.19 13.58
CA ARG A 304 13.88 35.46 14.29
C ARG A 304 13.62 34.43 15.39
N VAL A 305 13.94 33.17 15.14
CA VAL A 305 13.77 32.07 16.10
C VAL A 305 14.78 32.17 17.25
N GLY A 306 16.01 32.62 16.99
CA GLY A 306 17.04 32.83 18.01
C GLY A 306 16.77 33.96 18.99
N GLN A 307 15.76 34.80 18.73
CA GLN A 307 15.28 35.84 19.64
C GLN A 307 14.11 35.38 20.52
N LEU A 308 13.63 34.15 20.39
CA LEU A 308 12.53 33.63 21.20
C LEU A 308 13.05 33.13 22.55
N ASP A 309 12.59 33.76 23.63
CA ASP A 309 13.05 33.53 25.02
C ASP A 309 12.90 32.08 25.51
N TYR A 310 12.03 31.28 24.87
CA TYR A 310 11.79 29.88 25.21
C TYR A 310 12.59 28.87 24.38
N LEU A 311 13.33 29.33 23.37
CA LEU A 311 14.25 28.50 22.58
C LEU A 311 15.69 28.78 23.02
N VAL A 312 16.14 28.02 24.02
CA VAL A 312 17.48 28.15 24.58
C VAL A 312 18.54 27.91 23.50
N ASN A 313 19.48 28.85 23.35
CA ASN A 313 20.76 28.72 22.64
C ASN A 313 20.76 28.63 21.09
N VAL A 314 19.69 28.99 20.39
CA VAL A 314 19.73 29.02 18.90
C VAL A 314 20.65 30.15 18.38
N GLY A 315 20.85 31.23 19.15
CA GLY A 315 21.76 32.31 18.82
C GLY A 315 23.25 31.93 18.72
N ALA A 316 23.66 30.79 19.29
CA ALA A 316 25.05 30.29 19.21
C ALA A 316 25.37 29.57 17.88
N LEU A 317 24.37 29.35 17.03
CA LEU A 317 24.53 28.67 15.72
C LEU A 317 24.93 29.63 14.59
N PHE A 318 24.88 30.95 14.83
CA PHE A 318 25.24 31.97 13.83
C PHE A 318 26.55 32.64 14.25
N PRO A 319 27.58 32.67 13.38
CA PRO A 319 28.76 33.49 13.64
C PRO A 319 28.31 34.95 13.76
N GLN A 320 28.73 35.63 14.83
CA GLN A 320 28.56 37.08 14.91
C GLN A 320 29.48 37.69 13.87
N ASN A 321 28.89 38.34 12.87
CA ASN A 321 29.65 39.19 11.96
C ASN A 321 30.04 40.45 12.74
N ASP A 322 31.33 40.57 13.07
CA ASP A 322 31.97 41.84 13.43
C ASP A 322 32.21 42.70 12.19
#